data_AF-A0A968PNU4-F1
#
_entry.id   AF-A0A968PNU4-F1
#
_cell.length_a   1.000
_cell.length_b   1.000
_cell.length_c   1.000
_cell.angle_alpha   90.00
_cell.angle_beta   90.00
_cell.angle_gamma   90.00
#
_symmetry.space_group_name_H-M   'P 1'
#
loop_
_entity.id
_entity.type
_entity.pdbx_description
1 polymer ?
#
loop_
_entity_poly.entity_id
_entity_poly.type
_entity_poly.pdbx_seq_one_letter_code
_entity_poly.pdbx_strand_id
1 'polypeptide(L)'
;MPWLPFFADDQDAEILLNWLNSEDEIAFIVLEQDQDSCQRRWKAVNTLARFTEQNYSLWYIPAGSLFLKTDMKQCEIDPWKGWIEKRPNSHSRPTCFGRGSSAEVRLELRLRHRPYSEEERRSLPQLVSYYIGNTDLLPISSFQWVDNYYTAPSQTWHWWTRLTTWMAQNTTKIDEFPDRDENGQLEKLSFWAFPSAFSKLKNGMAYYANGYDLDVAIRDA
;
A
#
# COMPACT_ATOMS: atom_id res chain seq x y z
N MET A 1 -3.76 1.49 -14.21
CA MET A 1 -2.70 1.04 -13.28
C MET A 1 -3.23 -0.11 -12.44
N PRO A 2 -2.50 -1.22 -12.26
CA PRO A 2 -2.91 -2.32 -11.40
C PRO A 2 -3.17 -1.84 -9.99
N TRP A 3 -4.36 -2.16 -9.52
CA TRP A 3 -4.81 -1.87 -8.18
C TRP A 3 -5.39 -3.15 -7.59
N LEU A 4 -4.88 -3.55 -6.43
CA LEU A 4 -5.33 -4.72 -5.71
C LEU A 4 -5.88 -4.27 -4.36
N PRO A 5 -7.16 -3.89 -4.28
CA PRO A 5 -7.79 -3.44 -3.05
C PRO A 5 -8.07 -4.60 -2.10
N PHE A 6 -7.88 -4.37 -0.81
CA PHE A 6 -8.20 -5.34 0.22
C PHE A 6 -8.57 -4.70 1.57
N PHE A 7 -9.30 -5.45 2.40
CA PHE A 7 -9.50 -5.12 3.81
C PHE A 7 -8.60 -5.98 4.69
N ALA A 8 -7.97 -5.34 5.66
CA ALA A 8 -7.15 -5.97 6.69
C ALA A 8 -7.31 -5.19 8.00
N ASP A 9 -7.01 -5.83 9.12
CA ASP A 9 -6.85 -5.18 10.41
C ASP A 9 -5.49 -5.54 11.05
N ASP A 10 -5.27 -5.11 12.30
CA ASP A 10 -4.04 -5.38 13.04
C ASP A 10 -3.69 -6.88 13.14
N GLN A 11 -4.67 -7.79 13.16
CA GLN A 11 -4.40 -9.25 13.21
C GLN A 11 -3.98 -9.77 11.84
N ASP A 12 -4.62 -9.29 10.79
CA ASP A 12 -4.31 -9.68 9.41
C ASP A 12 -2.94 -9.13 8.95
N ALA A 13 -2.49 -8.02 9.54
CA ALA A 13 -1.22 -7.38 9.22
C ALA A 13 -0.03 -8.35 9.36
N GLU A 14 -0.05 -9.27 10.33
CA GLU A 14 1.02 -10.25 10.50
C GLU A 14 1.07 -11.27 9.35
N ILE A 15 -0.08 -11.68 8.81
CA ILE A 15 -0.16 -12.60 7.66
C ILE A 15 0.51 -11.95 6.45
N LEU A 16 0.13 -10.70 6.17
CA LEU A 16 0.70 -9.93 5.06
C LEU A 16 2.18 -9.67 5.23
N LEU A 17 2.60 -9.27 6.44
CA LEU A 17 3.98 -8.97 6.75
C LEU A 17 4.87 -10.20 6.62
N ASN A 18 4.42 -11.35 7.15
CA ASN A 18 5.18 -12.59 7.09
C ASN A 18 5.42 -13.02 5.64
N TRP A 19 4.40 -12.91 4.78
CA TRP A 19 4.57 -13.20 3.36
C TRP A 19 5.55 -12.22 2.71
N LEU A 20 5.37 -10.91 2.86
CA LEU A 20 6.29 -9.92 2.27
C LEU A 20 7.73 -10.06 2.78
N ASN A 21 7.94 -10.34 4.06
CA ASN A 21 9.27 -10.58 4.63
C ASN A 21 9.91 -11.89 4.13
N SER A 22 9.11 -12.83 3.60
CA SER A 22 9.61 -14.09 3.02
C SER A 22 10.00 -13.96 1.54
N GLU A 23 9.61 -12.87 0.88
CA GLU A 23 9.93 -12.58 -0.51
C GLU A 23 11.31 -11.90 -0.61
N ASP A 24 12.35 -12.66 -0.98
CA ASP A 24 13.72 -12.18 -1.16
C ASP A 24 13.90 -11.18 -2.32
N GLU A 25 12.92 -11.12 -3.22
CA GLU A 25 12.86 -10.18 -4.34
C GLU A 25 12.22 -8.83 -3.95
N ILE A 26 11.75 -8.67 -2.71
CA ILE A 26 11.12 -7.43 -2.23
C ILE A 26 11.94 -6.79 -1.11
N ALA A 27 12.08 -5.48 -1.21
CA ALA A 27 12.62 -4.65 -0.14
C ALA A 27 11.62 -3.56 0.26
N PHE A 28 11.59 -3.22 1.53
CA PHE A 28 10.85 -2.08 2.06
C PHE A 28 11.73 -0.84 2.00
N ILE A 29 11.19 0.26 1.49
CA ILE A 29 11.82 1.57 1.59
C ILE A 29 11.35 2.24 2.88
N VAL A 30 12.28 2.42 3.81
CA VAL A 30 12.00 2.96 5.15
C VAL A 30 12.73 4.27 5.39
N LEU A 31 12.08 5.15 6.14
CA LEU A 31 12.71 6.34 6.70
C LEU A 31 13.62 5.88 7.84
N GLU A 32 14.93 6.00 7.66
CA GLU A 32 15.92 5.67 8.68
C GLU A 32 16.07 6.79 9.71
N GLN A 33 16.13 8.04 9.24
CA GLN A 33 16.29 9.23 10.08
C GLN A 33 15.54 10.42 9.49
N ASP A 34 14.83 11.15 10.33
CA ASP A 34 14.27 12.48 10.03
C ASP A 34 15.25 13.51 10.62
N GLN A 35 16.18 14.02 9.80
CA GLN A 35 17.21 14.98 10.21
C GLN A 35 16.75 16.40 9.89
N ASP A 36 16.22 17.08 10.90
CA ASP A 36 15.56 18.38 10.78
C ASP A 36 14.38 18.35 9.79
N SER A 37 13.52 19.37 9.79
CA SER A 37 12.35 19.42 8.90
C SER A 37 12.67 19.46 7.39
N CYS A 38 13.96 19.45 7.03
CA CYS A 38 14.47 19.68 5.69
C CYS A 38 15.18 18.47 5.05
N GLN A 39 15.60 17.45 5.82
CA GLN A 39 16.32 16.30 5.25
C GLN A 39 15.84 14.97 5.83
N ARG A 40 15.53 14.03 4.93
CA ARG A 40 15.14 12.68 5.30
C ARG A 40 16.13 11.67 4.76
N ARG A 41 16.60 10.76 5.60
CA ARG A 41 17.45 9.65 5.19
C ARG A 41 16.60 8.41 5.02
N TRP A 42 16.60 7.86 3.82
CA TRP A 42 15.85 6.67 3.44
C TRP A 42 16.79 5.52 3.14
N LYS A 43 16.33 4.28 3.31
CA LYS A 43 17.05 3.08 2.89
C LYS A 43 16.11 1.92 2.57
N ALA A 44 16.60 0.97 1.79
CA ALA A 44 15.98 -0.33 1.62
C ALA A 44 16.33 -1.26 2.79
N VAL A 45 15.35 -2.05 3.23
CA VAL A 45 15.51 -3.15 4.19
C VAL A 45 14.74 -4.37 3.70
N ASN A 46 15.27 -5.57 3.90
CA ASN A 46 14.59 -6.81 3.48
C ASN A 46 13.33 -7.10 4.30
N THR A 47 13.33 -6.73 5.58
CA THR A 47 12.27 -7.12 6.51
C THR A 47 11.86 -5.98 7.40
N LEU A 48 10.58 -5.95 7.76
CA LEU A 48 10.07 -5.12 8.85
C LEU A 48 9.71 -5.99 10.06
N ALA A 49 9.89 -5.45 11.26
CA ALA A 49 9.49 -6.15 12.49
C ALA A 49 7.97 -6.15 12.70
N ARG A 50 7.30 -5.09 12.25
CA ARG A 50 5.84 -4.93 12.32
C ARG A 50 5.36 -3.92 11.28
N PHE A 51 4.11 -4.03 10.89
CA PHE A 51 3.43 -2.95 10.20
C PHE A 51 2.89 -1.90 11.17
N THR A 52 2.76 -0.69 10.64
CA THR A 52 2.06 0.46 11.20
C THR A 52 1.16 1.00 10.11
N GLU A 53 0.11 1.71 10.49
CA GLU A 53 -0.75 2.34 9.51
C GLU A 53 -0.02 3.48 8.78
N GLN A 54 0.30 3.27 7.51
CA GLN A 54 0.96 4.23 6.64
C GLN A 54 0.95 3.76 5.18
N ASN A 55 1.50 4.60 4.31
CA ASN A 55 1.88 4.20 2.97
C ASN A 55 3.31 3.66 2.99
N TYR A 56 3.51 2.47 2.46
CA TYR A 56 4.81 1.86 2.24
C TYR A 56 5.18 1.94 0.76
N SER A 57 6.45 2.21 0.47
CA SER A 57 7.03 1.95 -0.84
C SER A 57 7.81 0.63 -0.76
N LEU A 58 7.43 -0.30 -1.63
CA LEU A 58 8.10 -1.57 -1.83
C LEU A 58 8.92 -1.48 -3.12
N TRP A 59 10.10 -2.06 -3.08
CA TRP A 59 11.00 -2.16 -4.22
C TRP A 59 11.09 -3.62 -4.64
N TYR A 60 10.66 -3.91 -5.87
CA TYR A 60 10.92 -5.18 -6.50
C TYR A 60 12.33 -5.20 -7.10
N ILE A 61 13.25 -5.83 -6.37
CA ILE A 61 14.70 -5.79 -6.63
C ILE A 61 15.05 -6.23 -8.07
N PRO A 62 14.45 -7.31 -8.63
CA PRO A 62 14.78 -7.76 -9.99
C PRO A 62 14.38 -6.79 -11.11
N ALA A 63 13.50 -5.82 -10.85
CA ALA A 63 13.18 -4.79 -11.83
C ALA A 63 14.27 -3.73 -12.01
N GLY A 64 15.33 -3.79 -11.21
CA GLY A 64 16.49 -2.92 -11.31
C GLY A 64 16.47 -1.76 -10.33
N SER A 65 17.39 -0.82 -10.54
CA SER A 65 17.63 0.30 -9.63
C SER A 65 16.45 1.27 -9.54
N LEU A 66 16.33 1.90 -8.38
CA LEU A 66 15.39 3.00 -8.16
C LEU A 66 16.01 4.32 -8.62
N PHE A 67 15.17 5.22 -9.14
CA PHE A 67 15.60 6.54 -9.60
C PHE A 67 14.87 7.63 -8.83
N LEU A 68 15.64 8.56 -8.26
CA LEU A 68 15.07 9.75 -7.63
C LEU A 68 14.71 10.79 -8.69
N LYS A 69 13.53 11.38 -8.55
CA LYS A 69 13.14 12.56 -9.31
C LYS A 69 13.84 13.78 -8.72
N THR A 70 14.85 14.29 -9.40
CA THR A 70 15.38 15.63 -9.13
C THR A 70 14.95 16.58 -10.24
N ASP A 71 14.98 17.89 -10.00
CA ASP A 71 14.41 18.93 -10.87
C ASP A 71 14.84 18.83 -12.36
N MET A 72 15.96 18.17 -12.68
CA MET A 72 16.53 18.17 -14.03
C MET A 72 17.19 16.83 -14.47
N LYS A 73 17.32 15.83 -13.59
CA LYS A 73 18.02 14.56 -13.92
C LYS A 73 17.53 13.39 -13.08
N GLN A 74 17.40 12.21 -13.69
CA GLN A 74 17.27 10.95 -12.96
C GLN A 74 18.63 10.60 -12.35
N CYS A 75 18.66 10.48 -11.02
CA CYS A 75 19.82 9.98 -10.30
C CYS A 75 19.51 8.55 -9.87
N GLU A 76 20.27 7.61 -10.41
CA GLU A 76 20.31 6.25 -9.87
C GLU A 76 20.82 6.30 -8.44
N ILE A 77 20.16 5.57 -7.55
CA ILE A 77 20.56 5.42 -6.16
C ILE A 77 20.89 3.97 -5.86
N ASP A 78 21.71 3.76 -4.84
CA ASP A 78 21.89 2.46 -4.20
C ASP A 78 20.94 2.41 -2.98
N PRO A 79 19.75 1.79 -3.09
CA PRO A 79 18.75 1.87 -2.02
C PRO A 79 19.25 1.22 -0.72
N TRP A 80 20.13 0.22 -0.81
CA TRP A 80 20.68 -0.49 0.35
C TRP A 80 21.61 0.38 1.20
N LYS A 81 22.43 1.23 0.56
CA LYS A 81 23.27 2.21 1.27
C LYS A 81 22.48 3.39 1.81
N GLY A 82 21.25 3.54 1.33
CA GLY A 82 20.37 4.66 1.63
C GLY A 82 20.78 5.95 0.92
N TRP A 83 19.89 6.93 0.97
CA TRP A 83 20.07 8.25 0.36
C TRP A 83 19.45 9.34 1.22
N ILE A 84 19.84 10.58 0.93
CA ILE A 84 19.26 11.78 1.56
C ILE A 84 18.32 12.46 0.58
N GLU A 85 17.06 12.57 0.98
CA GLU A 85 16.07 13.41 0.33
C GLU A 85 16.22 14.85 0.84
N LYS A 86 16.79 15.72 -0.02
CA LYS A 86 17.11 17.11 0.34
C LYS A 86 15.92 18.07 0.35
N ARG A 87 14.81 17.65 -0.25
CA ARG A 87 13.58 18.46 -0.38
C ARG A 87 12.40 17.51 -0.20
N PRO A 88 12.07 17.13 1.04
CA PRO A 88 10.85 16.39 1.28
C PRO A 88 9.70 17.20 0.69
N ASN A 89 8.86 16.54 -0.10
CA ASN A 89 7.61 17.13 -0.54
C ASN A 89 6.80 17.57 0.70
N SER A 90 6.09 18.69 0.59
CA SER A 90 5.25 19.22 1.68
C SER A 90 4.14 18.27 2.11
N HIS A 91 3.80 17.31 1.25
CA HIS A 91 2.87 16.23 1.55
C HIS A 91 3.73 15.03 1.93
N SER A 92 3.75 14.68 3.22
CA SER A 92 4.39 13.54 3.91
C SER A 92 4.17 12.14 3.27
N ARG A 93 4.26 12.06 1.94
CA ARG A 93 4.14 10.85 1.16
C ARG A 93 5.48 10.12 1.19
N PRO A 94 5.48 8.79 1.02
CA PRO A 94 6.69 8.04 0.74
C PRO A 94 7.47 8.71 -0.40
N THR A 95 8.79 8.52 -0.40
CA THR A 95 9.71 9.02 -1.43
C THR A 95 9.11 8.89 -2.80
N CYS A 96 8.94 10.01 -3.51
CA CYS A 96 8.47 9.98 -4.88
C CYS A 96 9.64 9.53 -5.77
N PHE A 97 9.68 8.24 -6.08
CA PHE A 97 10.53 7.79 -7.19
C PHE A 97 10.01 8.43 -8.49
N GLY A 98 10.94 8.76 -9.39
CA GLY A 98 10.57 9.43 -10.62
C GLY A 98 9.85 8.52 -11.58
N ARG A 99 9.05 9.12 -12.50
CA ARG A 99 8.61 8.45 -13.73
C ARG A 99 9.81 7.73 -14.33
N GLY A 100 9.71 6.41 -14.51
CA GLY A 100 10.89 5.59 -14.81
C GLY A 100 10.98 4.35 -13.94
N SER A 101 10.60 4.45 -12.67
CA SER A 101 10.82 3.40 -11.67
C SER A 101 9.78 2.28 -11.79
N SER A 102 9.95 1.39 -12.78
CA SER A 102 9.12 0.18 -12.96
C SER A 102 9.14 -0.80 -11.78
N ALA A 103 10.05 -0.56 -10.83
CA ALA A 103 10.32 -1.41 -9.67
C ALA A 103 9.54 -0.98 -8.41
N GLU A 104 8.81 0.14 -8.41
CA GLU A 104 8.07 0.60 -7.23
C GLU A 104 6.65 0.00 -7.18
N VAL A 105 6.33 -0.59 -6.03
CA VAL A 105 4.96 -0.97 -5.66
C VAL A 105 4.59 -0.23 -4.39
N ARG A 106 3.47 0.48 -4.40
CA ARG A 106 2.95 1.16 -3.22
C ARG A 106 1.98 0.24 -2.48
N LEU A 107 2.16 0.15 -1.17
CA LEU A 107 1.22 -0.48 -0.26
C LEU A 107 0.61 0.61 0.62
N GLU A 108 -0.65 0.95 0.38
CA GLU A 108 -1.44 1.76 1.31
C GLU A 108 -2.07 0.82 2.33
N LEU A 109 -1.61 0.90 3.58
CA LEU A 109 -2.05 -0.02 4.63
C LEU A 109 -2.83 0.75 5.70
N ARG A 110 -4.09 0.36 5.88
CA ARG A 110 -5.04 0.86 6.88
C ARG A 110 -5.39 -0.31 7.79
N LEU A 111 -5.01 -0.23 9.07
CA LEU A 111 -5.19 -1.32 10.04
C LEU A 111 -6.15 -0.93 11.15
N ARG A 112 -6.22 0.38 11.44
CA ARG A 112 -7.11 0.92 12.45
C ARG A 112 -8.55 0.83 11.95
N HIS A 113 -9.43 0.42 12.85
CA HIS A 113 -10.88 0.40 12.60
C HIS A 113 -11.68 1.23 13.61
N ARG A 114 -11.03 1.75 14.67
CA ARG A 114 -11.70 2.57 15.68
C ARG A 114 -11.56 4.06 15.37
N PRO A 115 -12.56 4.90 15.66
CA PRO A 115 -12.39 6.34 15.63
C PRO A 115 -11.24 6.84 16.49
N TYR A 116 -10.74 8.04 16.20
CA TYR A 116 -9.82 8.74 17.11
C TYR A 116 -10.53 9.08 18.42
N SER A 117 -9.84 8.85 19.54
CA SER A 117 -10.24 9.36 20.85
C SER A 117 -10.20 10.90 20.86
N GLU A 118 -10.83 11.53 21.85
CA GLU A 118 -10.76 13.00 21.98
C GLU A 118 -9.31 13.49 22.18
N GLU A 119 -8.51 12.73 22.93
CA GLU A 119 -7.10 13.02 23.17
C GLU A 119 -6.32 12.96 21.87
N GLU A 120 -6.48 11.89 21.08
CA GLU A 120 -5.83 11.74 19.78
C GLU A 120 -6.21 12.89 18.83
N ARG A 121 -7.49 13.29 18.80
CA ARG A 121 -7.97 14.43 17.99
C ARG A 121 -7.30 15.75 18.36
N ARG A 122 -6.89 15.92 19.62
CA ARG A 122 -6.21 17.14 20.11
C ARG A 122 -4.69 17.07 19.91
N SER A 123 -4.10 15.88 19.95
CA SER A 123 -2.64 15.71 19.93
C SER A 123 -2.05 15.45 18.54
N LEU A 124 -2.83 14.85 17.64
CA LEU A 124 -2.32 14.48 16.32
C LEU A 124 -2.23 15.72 15.41
N PRO A 125 -1.10 15.95 14.73
CA PRO A 125 -0.94 17.09 13.83
C PRO A 125 -1.81 16.97 12.57
N GLN A 126 -2.22 15.75 12.22
CA GLN A 126 -3.08 15.48 11.08
C GLN A 126 -4.05 14.34 11.42
N LEU A 127 -5.33 14.55 11.15
CA LEU A 127 -6.38 13.54 11.32
C LEU A 127 -6.77 12.97 9.95
N VAL A 128 -6.81 11.64 9.87
CA VAL A 128 -7.40 10.95 8.71
C VAL A 128 -8.92 11.00 8.84
N SER A 129 -9.60 11.47 7.79
CA SER A 129 -11.05 11.71 7.79
C SER A 129 -11.88 10.48 8.16
N TYR A 130 -11.42 9.28 7.79
CA TYR A 130 -12.08 8.01 8.11
C TYR A 130 -12.31 7.79 9.61
N TYR A 131 -11.42 8.31 10.46
CA TYR A 131 -11.48 8.07 11.91
C TYR A 131 -12.00 9.27 12.71
N ILE A 132 -12.49 10.33 12.05
CA ILE A 132 -13.09 11.49 12.73
C ILE A 132 -14.51 11.18 13.23
N GLY A 133 -15.18 10.20 12.62
CA GLY A 133 -16.54 9.78 12.97
C GLY A 133 -16.68 9.18 14.37
N ASN A 134 -17.84 8.57 14.64
CA ASN A 134 -18.14 7.92 15.92
C ASN A 134 -18.44 6.42 15.77
N THR A 135 -18.16 5.85 14.61
CA THR A 135 -18.47 4.45 14.27
C THR A 135 -17.19 3.75 13.88
N ASP A 136 -17.04 2.50 14.34
CA ASP A 136 -15.97 1.63 13.87
C ASP A 136 -16.14 1.38 12.36
N LEU A 137 -15.05 1.51 11.62
CA LEU A 137 -15.02 1.53 10.17
C LEU A 137 -13.74 0.85 9.69
N LEU A 138 -13.82 -0.12 8.79
CA LEU A 138 -12.65 -0.70 8.12
C LEU A 138 -12.36 0.06 6.81
N PRO A 139 -11.29 0.87 6.74
CA PRO A 139 -10.91 1.52 5.50
C PRO A 139 -10.14 0.55 4.62
N ILE A 140 -10.32 0.71 3.32
CA ILE A 140 -9.63 -0.11 2.33
C ILE A 140 -8.12 0.14 2.35
N SER A 141 -7.37 -0.95 2.29
CA SER A 141 -5.94 -1.00 1.99
C SER A 141 -5.74 -1.38 0.52
N SER A 142 -4.56 -1.14 -0.03
CA SER A 142 -4.29 -1.61 -1.40
C SER A 142 -2.82 -1.75 -1.74
N PHE A 143 -2.54 -2.66 -2.67
CA PHE A 143 -1.34 -2.59 -3.49
C PHE A 143 -1.64 -1.80 -4.76
N GLN A 144 -0.71 -0.93 -5.13
CA GLN A 144 -0.75 -0.13 -6.35
C GLN A 144 0.60 -0.27 -7.04
N TRP A 145 0.60 -0.72 -8.28
CA TRP A 145 1.80 -0.66 -9.08
C TRP A 145 1.98 0.76 -9.62
N VAL A 146 2.98 1.49 -9.12
CA VAL A 146 3.18 2.91 -9.43
C VAL A 146 4.06 3.09 -10.66
N ASP A 147 3.59 3.90 -11.61
CA ASP A 147 4.27 4.29 -12.85
C ASP A 147 4.69 3.12 -13.77
N ASN A 148 4.82 3.39 -15.07
CA ASN A 148 5.46 2.49 -16.05
C ASN A 148 4.95 1.04 -16.12
N TYR A 149 3.73 0.76 -15.67
CA TYR A 149 3.16 -0.59 -15.74
C TYR A 149 3.24 -1.23 -17.14
N TYR A 150 2.94 -0.47 -18.19
CA TYR A 150 2.98 -0.95 -19.58
C TYR A 150 4.40 -1.17 -20.11
N THR A 151 5.42 -0.63 -19.46
CA THR A 151 6.83 -0.77 -19.83
C THR A 151 7.60 -1.57 -18.79
N ALA A 152 6.91 -2.18 -17.84
CA ALA A 152 7.53 -2.96 -16.80
C ALA A 152 8.23 -4.22 -17.35
N PRO A 153 9.38 -4.61 -16.77
CA PRO A 153 9.98 -5.90 -17.04
C PRO A 153 9.00 -7.05 -16.77
N SER A 154 9.10 -8.14 -17.53
CA SER A 154 8.26 -9.33 -17.37
C SER A 154 8.39 -9.95 -15.97
N GLN A 155 9.54 -9.77 -15.32
CA GLN A 155 9.78 -10.22 -13.96
C GLN A 155 8.84 -9.55 -12.96
N THR A 156 8.59 -8.23 -13.08
CA THR A 156 7.68 -7.53 -12.16
C THR A 156 6.25 -8.02 -12.34
N TRP A 157 5.87 -8.32 -13.58
CA TRP A 157 4.58 -8.94 -13.89
C TRP A 157 4.44 -10.30 -13.23
N HIS A 158 5.46 -11.14 -13.29
CA HIS A 158 5.46 -12.44 -12.60
C HIS A 158 5.29 -12.28 -11.10
N TRP A 159 6.02 -11.34 -10.49
CA TRP A 159 5.84 -11.05 -9.06
C TRP A 159 4.42 -10.57 -8.74
N TRP A 160 3.86 -9.64 -9.53
CA TRP A 160 2.48 -9.17 -9.34
C TRP A 160 1.45 -10.30 -9.46
N THR A 161 1.65 -11.22 -10.41
CA THR A 161 0.83 -12.44 -10.52
C THR A 161 0.97 -13.34 -9.30
N ARG A 162 2.18 -13.51 -8.74
CA ARG A 162 2.38 -14.26 -7.48
C ARG A 162 1.67 -13.60 -6.31
N LEU A 163 1.82 -12.28 -6.14
CA LEU A 163 1.08 -11.50 -5.12
C LEU A 163 -0.43 -11.72 -5.24
N THR A 164 -0.98 -11.60 -6.46
CA THR A 164 -2.41 -11.77 -6.70
C THR A 164 -2.86 -13.20 -6.41
N THR A 165 -2.06 -14.20 -6.77
CA THR A 165 -2.33 -15.62 -6.49
C THR A 165 -2.28 -15.90 -4.99
N TRP A 166 -1.26 -15.37 -4.30
CA TRP A 166 -1.13 -15.51 -2.85
C TRP A 166 -2.30 -14.83 -2.12
N MET A 167 -2.69 -13.63 -2.53
CA MET A 167 -3.89 -12.94 -2.02
C MET A 167 -5.12 -13.84 -2.19
N ALA A 168 -5.33 -14.41 -3.38
CA ALA A 168 -6.46 -15.30 -3.64
C ALA A 168 -6.48 -16.58 -2.78
N GLN A 169 -5.32 -17.01 -2.27
CA GLN A 169 -5.21 -18.19 -1.40
C GLN A 169 -5.38 -17.86 0.09
N ASN A 170 -5.09 -16.62 0.50
CA ASN A 170 -5.04 -16.22 1.92
C ASN A 170 -6.16 -15.26 2.32
N THR A 171 -7.01 -14.87 1.37
CA THR A 171 -8.10 -13.91 1.57
C THR A 171 -9.40 -14.41 0.94
N THR A 172 -10.53 -13.88 1.40
CA THR A 172 -11.82 -14.09 0.75
C THR A 172 -12.02 -13.02 -0.30
N LYS A 173 -12.37 -13.43 -1.52
CA LYS A 173 -12.81 -12.51 -2.56
C LYS A 173 -14.23 -12.02 -2.25
N ILE A 174 -14.42 -10.71 -2.15
CA ILE A 174 -15.72 -10.11 -1.85
C ILE A 174 -16.53 -9.95 -3.14
N ASP A 175 -16.00 -9.26 -4.15
CA ASP A 175 -16.74 -8.95 -5.39
C ASP A 175 -15.82 -8.80 -6.60
N GLU A 176 -16.42 -8.72 -7.79
CA GLU A 176 -15.85 -8.26 -9.05
C GLU A 176 -16.69 -7.11 -9.64
N PHE A 177 -16.19 -5.89 -9.60
CA PHE A 177 -16.82 -4.75 -10.28
C PHE A 177 -16.28 -4.60 -11.70
N PRO A 178 -17.13 -4.23 -12.67
CA PRO A 178 -16.63 -3.70 -13.93
C PRO A 178 -15.94 -2.37 -13.64
N ASP A 179 -14.67 -2.28 -14.00
CA ASP A 179 -13.87 -1.07 -13.99
C ASP A 179 -13.40 -0.77 -15.41
N ARG A 180 -12.90 0.45 -15.65
CA ARG A 180 -12.27 0.79 -16.92
C ARG A 180 -10.80 1.08 -16.69
N ASP A 181 -9.95 0.44 -17.47
CA ASP A 181 -8.53 0.80 -17.51
C ASP A 181 -8.35 2.21 -18.11
N GLU A 182 -7.11 2.70 -18.15
CA GLU A 182 -6.79 4.01 -18.73
C GLU A 182 -7.09 4.12 -20.24
N ASN A 183 -7.26 2.99 -20.93
CA ASN A 183 -7.64 2.92 -22.33
C ASN A 183 -9.17 2.78 -22.51
N GLY A 184 -9.94 2.78 -21.42
CA GLY A 184 -11.38 2.59 -21.42
C GLY A 184 -11.83 1.14 -21.64
N GLN A 185 -10.91 0.17 -21.67
CA GLN A 185 -11.22 -1.25 -21.73
C GLN A 185 -11.80 -1.72 -20.40
N LEU A 186 -12.79 -2.60 -20.46
CA LEU A 186 -13.47 -3.10 -19.28
C LEU A 186 -12.56 -4.12 -18.58
N GLU A 187 -12.06 -3.78 -17.41
CA GLU A 187 -11.32 -4.67 -16.51
C GLU A 187 -12.21 -5.05 -15.33
N LYS A 188 -11.85 -6.13 -14.62
CA LYS A 188 -12.56 -6.53 -13.40
C LYS A 188 -11.76 -6.12 -12.19
N LEU A 189 -12.32 -5.22 -11.39
CA LEU A 189 -11.75 -4.86 -10.10
C LEU A 189 -12.25 -5.84 -9.04
N SER A 190 -11.32 -6.58 -8.44
CA SER A 190 -11.63 -7.53 -7.37
C SER A 190 -11.30 -6.96 -6.01
N PHE A 191 -12.26 -7.00 -5.08
CA PHE A 191 -12.03 -6.66 -3.67
C PHE A 191 -11.75 -7.94 -2.87
N TRP A 192 -10.79 -7.85 -1.95
CA TRP A 192 -10.40 -8.96 -1.09
C TRP A 192 -10.55 -8.58 0.38
N ALA A 193 -10.70 -9.56 1.26
CA ALA A 193 -10.63 -9.33 2.70
C ALA A 193 -9.86 -10.46 3.38
N PHE A 194 -8.89 -10.08 4.20
CA PHE A 194 -8.19 -11.02 5.06
C PHE A 194 -9.13 -11.60 6.13
N PRO A 195 -8.81 -12.76 6.74
CA PRO A 195 -9.75 -13.50 7.56
C PRO A 195 -10.37 -12.71 8.73
N SER A 196 -9.57 -11.93 9.48
CA SER A 196 -10.08 -11.15 10.62
C SER A 196 -10.98 -9.99 10.15
N ALA A 197 -10.50 -9.20 9.19
CA ALA A 197 -11.29 -8.13 8.58
C ALA A 197 -12.58 -8.65 7.94
N PHE A 198 -12.52 -9.78 7.22
CA PHE A 198 -13.69 -10.40 6.61
C PHE A 198 -14.72 -10.81 7.67
N SER A 199 -14.28 -11.42 8.78
CA SER A 199 -15.16 -11.75 9.91
C SER A 199 -15.86 -10.50 10.46
N LYS A 200 -15.15 -9.39 10.61
CA LYS A 200 -15.73 -8.11 11.06
C LYS A 200 -16.77 -7.58 10.06
N LEU A 201 -16.48 -7.63 8.76
CA LEU A 201 -17.41 -7.22 7.71
C LEU A 201 -18.68 -8.08 7.73
N LYS A 202 -18.57 -9.41 7.84
CA LYS A 202 -19.72 -10.33 7.97
C LYS A 202 -20.58 -10.04 9.21
N ASN A 203 -19.97 -9.53 10.27
CA ASN A 203 -20.67 -9.14 11.50
C ASN A 203 -21.24 -7.71 11.45
N GLY A 204 -21.27 -7.07 10.29
CA GLY A 204 -21.90 -5.76 10.09
C GLY A 204 -21.04 -4.56 10.49
N MET A 205 -19.72 -4.72 10.62
CA MET A 205 -18.82 -3.58 10.75
C MET A 205 -18.89 -2.73 9.47
N ALA A 206 -18.98 -1.40 9.64
CA ALA A 206 -18.98 -0.49 8.50
C ALA A 206 -17.61 -0.53 7.79
N TYR A 207 -17.59 -0.16 6.51
CA TYR A 207 -16.35 -0.09 5.73
C TYR A 207 -16.31 1.17 4.87
N TYR A 208 -15.10 1.53 4.43
CA TYR A 208 -14.88 2.56 3.44
C TYR A 208 -14.10 1.98 2.25
N ALA A 209 -14.77 1.91 1.11
CA ALA A 209 -14.24 1.33 -0.13
C ALA A 209 -14.25 2.35 -1.27
N ASN A 210 -13.80 3.59 -1.08
CA ASN A 210 -13.73 4.60 -2.16
C ASN A 210 -15.04 4.82 -2.95
N GLY A 211 -16.21 4.62 -2.32
CA GLY A 211 -17.52 4.79 -2.94
C GLY A 211 -18.10 3.54 -3.63
N TYR A 212 -17.39 2.41 -3.61
CA TYR A 212 -17.94 1.12 -4.02
C TYR A 212 -18.87 0.57 -2.93
N ASP A 213 -20.08 0.14 -3.32
CA ASP A 213 -21.05 -0.54 -2.46
C ASP A 213 -20.80 -2.04 -2.53
N LEU A 214 -20.31 -2.60 -1.43
CA LEU A 214 -19.93 -4.00 -1.26
C LEU A 214 -20.94 -4.78 -0.40
N ASP A 215 -22.07 -4.19 0.00
CA ASP A 215 -22.94 -4.78 1.04
C ASP A 215 -23.48 -6.15 0.64
N VAL A 216 -23.97 -6.26 -0.60
CA VAL A 216 -24.50 -7.52 -1.15
C VAL A 216 -23.37 -8.55 -1.27
N ALA A 217 -22.23 -8.13 -1.80
CA ALA A 217 -21.09 -9.00 -2.05
C ALA A 217 -20.47 -9.54 -0.76
N ILE A 218 -20.32 -8.71 0.28
CA ILE A 218 -19.89 -9.12 1.61
C ILE A 218 -20.86 -10.15 2.20
N ARG A 219 -22.17 -9.98 2.00
CA ARG A 219 -23.17 -10.94 2.51
C ARG A 219 -23.12 -12.28 1.78
N ASP A 220 -22.82 -12.28 0.48
CA ASP A 220 -22.87 -13.48 -0.35
C ASP A 220 -21.54 -14.28 -0.36
N ALA A 221 -20.41 -13.61 -0.11
CA ALA A 221 -19.09 -14.23 0.10
C ALA A 221 -19.01 -15.01 1.43
#